data_AF-A0A4S8L4G0-F1
#
_entry.id   AF-A0A4S8L4G0-F1
#
_cell.length_a   1.000
_cell.length_b   1.000
_cell.length_c   1.000
_cell.angle_alpha   90.00
_cell.angle_beta   90.00
_cell.angle_gamma   90.00
#
_symmetry.space_group_name_H-M   'P 1'
#
loop_
_entity.id
_entity.type
_entity.pdbx_description
1 polymer ?
#
loop_
_entity_poly.entity_id
_entity_poly.type
_entity_poly.pdbx_seq_one_letter_code
_entity_poly.pdbx_strand_id
1 'polypeptide(L)'
;MFSKSLLSFLGTIALLSAVANTAPVADEIDWDAHQWMAPGPDDFRSPCPGLNALANHGFLPRDGRGLNASVVLDAALTGYNVQPEVLSLAVKLALLTSNDPSTFTLDDIKLHNTIESDASLSREDFAIGDNVHFNETIFSTLANSNPGFDFYDTTSAGQVQQIRLADSEARNPNITNTQKEIFFRSGASALYLGVMGDPETGKAPKEFVQVLFREERLPIAEGWHRSETPINSANQLSLTQLIIAASNWTSSGGCPVFTLTPDGLHF
;
A
#
# COMPACT_ATOMS: atom_id res chain seq x y z
N MET A 1 56.40 48.18 -25.18
CA MET A 1 55.33 49.14 -25.52
C MET A 1 54.01 48.41 -25.40
N PHE A 2 53.28 48.65 -24.30
CA PHE A 2 51.96 48.10 -24.04
C PHE A 2 50.92 48.83 -24.89
N SER A 3 50.12 48.10 -25.67
CA SER A 3 48.92 48.65 -26.32
C SER A 3 47.67 48.06 -25.68
N LYS A 4 46.79 48.96 -25.27
CA LYS A 4 45.46 48.72 -24.70
C LYS A 4 44.51 48.28 -25.82
N SER A 5 43.67 47.29 -25.57
CA SER A 5 42.31 47.31 -26.13
C SER A 5 41.34 46.68 -25.16
N LEU A 6 40.38 47.50 -24.76
CA LEU A 6 39.21 47.25 -23.95
C LEU A 6 38.13 46.65 -24.86
N LEU A 7 37.63 45.45 -24.59
CA LEU A 7 36.32 45.02 -25.07
C LEU A 7 35.49 44.52 -23.90
N SER A 8 34.40 45.26 -23.68
CA SER A 8 33.35 45.01 -22.70
C SER A 8 32.35 43.97 -23.18
N PHE A 9 31.83 43.21 -22.21
CA PHE A 9 30.44 42.74 -22.09
C PHE A 9 29.78 42.02 -23.27
N LEU A 10 29.47 40.74 -23.07
CA LEU A 10 28.08 40.24 -23.02
C LEU A 10 28.12 38.79 -22.54
N GLY A 11 27.68 38.57 -21.31
CA GLY A 11 27.41 37.24 -20.79
C GLY A 11 26.16 36.67 -21.43
N THR A 12 26.29 35.55 -22.13
CA THR A 12 25.18 34.68 -22.49
C THR A 12 25.10 33.58 -21.44
N ILE A 13 24.29 33.80 -20.41
CA ILE A 13 23.77 32.69 -19.60
C ILE A 13 22.73 32.00 -20.47
N ALA A 14 23.08 30.85 -21.02
CA ALA A 14 22.11 29.94 -21.59
C ALA A 14 21.27 29.39 -20.44
N LEU A 15 20.05 29.91 -20.26
CA LEU A 15 19.03 29.18 -19.52
C LEU A 15 18.73 27.91 -20.31
N LEU A 16 19.28 26.77 -19.88
CA LEU A 16 18.67 25.48 -20.19
C LEU A 16 17.33 25.47 -19.47
N SER A 17 16.26 25.74 -20.21
CA SER A 17 14.94 25.32 -19.83
C SER A 17 14.98 23.80 -19.67
N ALA A 18 14.90 23.34 -18.43
CA ALA A 18 14.56 21.95 -18.15
C ALA A 18 13.17 21.74 -18.74
N VAL A 19 13.12 21.10 -19.91
CA VAL A 19 11.89 20.49 -20.39
C VAL A 19 11.55 19.46 -19.33
N ALA A 20 10.50 19.72 -18.55
CA ALA A 20 9.91 18.70 -17.71
C ALA A 20 9.56 17.56 -18.65
N ASN A 21 10.34 16.48 -18.57
CA ASN A 21 10.07 15.26 -19.29
C ASN A 21 8.87 14.64 -18.57
N THR A 22 7.67 15.11 -18.90
CA THR A 22 6.44 14.44 -18.49
C THR A 22 6.52 13.07 -19.14
N ALA A 23 6.84 12.06 -18.34
CA ALA A 23 6.68 10.68 -18.79
C ALA A 23 5.29 10.56 -19.41
N PRO A 24 5.16 9.91 -20.58
CA PRO A 24 3.85 9.73 -21.19
C PRO A 24 2.93 9.10 -20.14
N VAL A 25 1.68 9.58 -20.09
CA VAL A 25 0.57 8.88 -19.43
C VAL A 25 0.71 7.42 -19.86
N ALA A 26 0.81 6.51 -18.89
CA ALA A 26 0.95 5.08 -19.14
C ALA A 26 0.02 4.68 -20.28
N ASP A 27 0.55 3.94 -21.26
CA ASP A 27 -0.21 3.41 -22.39
C ASP A 27 -1.57 2.89 -21.89
N GLU A 28 -2.64 3.22 -22.61
CA GLU A 28 -4.01 2.85 -22.27
C GLU A 28 -4.05 1.37 -21.83
N ILE A 29 -4.50 1.11 -20.59
CA ILE A 29 -4.51 -0.24 -20.04
C ILE A 29 -5.46 -1.10 -20.87
N ASP A 30 -4.94 -2.21 -21.39
CA ASP A 30 -5.75 -3.24 -22.02
C ASP A 30 -6.56 -4.00 -20.95
N TRP A 31 -7.75 -3.48 -20.63
CA TRP A 31 -8.62 -4.09 -19.64
C TRP A 31 -9.14 -5.47 -20.06
N ASP A 32 -9.11 -5.83 -21.34
CA ASP A 32 -9.47 -7.18 -21.80
C ASP A 32 -8.40 -8.20 -21.39
N ALA A 33 -7.12 -7.80 -21.36
CA ALA A 33 -6.04 -8.62 -20.80
C ALA A 33 -6.09 -8.71 -19.26
N HIS A 34 -6.73 -7.75 -18.60
CA HIS A 34 -6.79 -7.60 -17.15
C HIS A 34 -8.16 -7.89 -16.53
N GLN A 35 -8.94 -8.78 -17.14
CA GLN A 35 -10.21 -9.24 -16.57
C GLN A 35 -9.99 -9.91 -15.21
N TRP A 36 -10.93 -9.68 -14.28
CA TRP A 36 -10.91 -10.33 -12.98
C TRP A 36 -11.14 -11.83 -13.12
N MET A 37 -10.33 -12.62 -12.43
CA MET A 37 -10.53 -14.04 -12.24
C MET A 37 -10.27 -14.39 -10.79
N ALA A 38 -11.20 -15.14 -10.19
CA ALA A 38 -11.03 -15.67 -8.84
C ALA A 38 -9.77 -16.54 -8.75
N PRO A 39 -9.04 -16.51 -7.62
CA PRO A 39 -7.93 -17.44 -7.40
C PRO A 39 -8.43 -18.88 -7.41
N GLY A 40 -7.65 -19.76 -8.03
CA GLY A 40 -7.79 -21.20 -7.88
C GLY A 40 -7.29 -21.69 -6.51
N PRO A 41 -7.55 -22.96 -6.15
CA PRO A 41 -7.15 -23.53 -4.86
C PRO A 41 -5.63 -23.59 -4.67
N ASP A 42 -4.85 -23.58 -5.76
CA ASP A 42 -3.39 -23.62 -5.73
C ASP A 42 -2.74 -22.24 -5.95
N ASP A 43 -3.54 -21.16 -6.07
CA ASP A 43 -3.01 -19.81 -6.28
C ASP A 43 -2.73 -19.13 -4.94
N PHE A 44 -1.52 -18.61 -4.76
CA PHE A 44 -1.16 -17.94 -3.51
C PHE A 44 -1.76 -16.54 -3.43
N ARG A 45 -2.26 -16.18 -2.25
CA ARG A 45 -2.74 -14.84 -1.91
C ARG A 45 -2.13 -14.39 -0.58
N SER A 46 -2.11 -13.08 -0.38
CA SER A 46 -1.43 -12.39 0.72
C SER A 46 -2.45 -11.80 1.71
N PRO A 47 -2.00 -11.28 2.87
CA PRO A 47 -2.83 -10.39 3.69
C PRO A 47 -3.14 -9.03 3.05
N CYS A 48 -2.55 -8.69 1.89
CA CYS A 48 -2.72 -7.41 1.22
C CYS A 48 -3.81 -7.49 0.13
N PRO A 49 -4.98 -6.85 0.31
CA PRO A 49 -6.05 -6.88 -0.70
C PRO A 49 -5.63 -6.20 -2.02
N GLY A 50 -4.75 -5.20 -1.96
CA GLY A 50 -4.25 -4.51 -3.16
C GLY A 50 -3.40 -5.41 -4.06
N LEU A 51 -2.48 -6.21 -3.49
CA LEU A 51 -1.67 -7.16 -4.26
C LEU A 51 -2.52 -8.33 -4.76
N ASN A 52 -3.46 -8.80 -3.94
CA ASN A 52 -4.38 -9.85 -4.33
C ASN A 52 -5.25 -9.43 -5.51
N ALA A 53 -5.74 -8.19 -5.53
CA ALA A 53 -6.46 -7.65 -6.67
C ALA A 53 -5.59 -7.53 -7.92
N LEU A 54 -4.33 -7.10 -7.81
CA LEU A 54 -3.40 -7.09 -8.96
C LEU A 54 -3.17 -8.50 -9.53
N ALA A 55 -3.07 -9.53 -8.69
CA ALA A 55 -2.98 -10.92 -9.13
C ALA A 55 -4.29 -11.43 -9.74
N ASN A 56 -5.44 -11.12 -9.12
CA ASN A 56 -6.76 -11.48 -9.65
C ASN A 56 -7.07 -10.79 -10.99
N HIS A 57 -6.42 -9.68 -11.31
CA HIS A 57 -6.50 -8.99 -12.59
C HIS A 57 -5.29 -9.28 -13.52
N GLY A 58 -4.34 -10.14 -13.12
CA GLY A 58 -3.21 -10.52 -13.97
C GLY A 58 -2.17 -9.43 -14.21
N PHE A 59 -2.16 -8.36 -13.42
CA PHE A 59 -1.03 -7.41 -13.37
C PHE A 59 0.18 -8.05 -12.68
N LEU A 60 -0.09 -8.92 -11.69
CA LEU A 60 0.88 -9.85 -11.13
C LEU A 60 0.61 -11.26 -11.70
N PRO A 61 1.60 -12.18 -11.64
CA PRO A 61 1.36 -13.60 -11.84
C PRO A 61 0.13 -14.06 -11.05
N ARG A 62 -0.87 -14.61 -11.75
CA ARG A 62 -2.18 -14.95 -11.17
C ARG A 62 -2.09 -16.03 -10.09
N ASP A 63 -1.07 -16.87 -10.20
CA ASP A 63 -0.73 -17.92 -9.25
C ASP A 63 -0.02 -17.39 -7.98
N GLY A 64 0.30 -16.09 -7.93
CA GLY A 64 0.93 -15.43 -6.79
C GLY A 64 2.39 -15.83 -6.56
N ARG A 65 3.09 -16.36 -7.57
CA ARG A 65 4.48 -16.86 -7.45
C ARG A 65 5.48 -16.01 -8.24
N GLY A 66 6.77 -16.21 -7.95
CA GLY A 66 7.87 -15.61 -8.72
C GLY A 66 7.93 -14.09 -8.64
N LEU A 67 7.47 -13.50 -7.54
CA LEU A 67 7.43 -12.06 -7.37
C LEU A 67 8.80 -11.53 -6.97
N ASN A 68 9.23 -10.45 -7.60
CA ASN A 68 10.42 -9.69 -7.21
C ASN A 68 10.09 -8.20 -7.18
N ALA A 69 11.10 -7.39 -6.83
CA ALA A 69 10.88 -5.95 -6.68
C ALA A 69 10.34 -5.27 -7.94
N SER A 70 10.90 -5.57 -9.10
CA SER A 70 10.47 -4.95 -10.36
C SER A 70 9.04 -5.35 -10.71
N VAL A 71 8.69 -6.63 -10.54
CA VAL A 71 7.35 -7.15 -10.86
C VAL A 71 6.27 -6.45 -10.04
N VAL A 72 6.50 -6.28 -8.73
CA VAL A 72 5.49 -5.65 -7.87
C VAL A 72 5.38 -4.15 -8.10
N LEU A 73 6.51 -3.46 -8.27
CA LEU A 73 6.51 -2.01 -8.49
C LEU A 73 5.89 -1.65 -9.85
N ASP A 74 6.17 -2.43 -10.90
CA ASP A 74 5.57 -2.24 -12.22
C ASP A 74 4.07 -2.53 -12.21
N ALA A 75 3.63 -3.62 -11.58
CA ALA A 75 2.21 -3.94 -11.45
C ALA A 75 1.43 -2.86 -10.69
N ALA A 76 1.99 -2.29 -9.62
CA ALA A 76 1.35 -1.23 -8.86
C ALA A 76 1.33 0.12 -9.62
N LEU A 77 2.40 0.44 -10.36
CA LEU A 77 2.46 1.61 -11.22
C LEU A 77 1.43 1.51 -12.35
N THR A 78 1.38 0.37 -13.03
CA THR A 78 0.48 0.11 -14.15
C THR A 78 -0.96 0.01 -13.67
N GLY A 79 -1.27 -0.84 -12.70
CA GLY A 79 -2.64 -1.07 -12.22
C GLY A 79 -3.24 0.09 -11.40
N TYR A 80 -2.43 0.80 -10.61
CA TYR A 80 -2.93 1.78 -9.63
C TYR A 80 -2.39 3.20 -9.77
N ASN A 81 -1.39 3.44 -10.63
CA ASN A 81 -0.62 4.69 -10.63
C ASN A 81 0.16 4.94 -9.34
N VAL A 82 0.46 3.89 -8.57
CA VAL A 82 1.30 3.95 -7.38
C VAL A 82 2.76 4.01 -7.80
N GLN A 83 3.42 5.12 -7.49
CA GLN A 83 4.79 5.34 -7.90
C GLN A 83 5.75 4.40 -7.14
N PRO A 84 6.83 3.91 -7.78
CA PRO A 84 7.71 2.91 -7.20
C PRO A 84 8.27 3.27 -5.81
N GLU A 85 8.52 4.55 -5.55
CA GLU A 85 9.03 5.03 -4.26
C GLU A 85 8.08 4.76 -3.09
N VAL A 86 6.76 4.68 -3.33
CA VAL A 86 5.75 4.43 -2.28
C VAL A 86 5.87 3.02 -1.72
N LEU A 87 6.11 2.04 -2.60
CA LEU A 87 6.15 0.62 -2.22
C LEU A 87 7.58 0.09 -2.05
N SER A 88 8.60 0.86 -2.41
CA SER A 88 10.01 0.42 -2.39
C SER A 88 10.46 -0.19 -1.07
N LEU A 89 10.05 0.38 0.07
CA LEU A 89 10.39 -0.19 1.38
C LEU A 89 9.62 -1.48 1.64
N ALA A 90 8.31 -1.49 1.41
CA ALA A 90 7.46 -2.66 1.62
C ALA A 90 7.92 -3.86 0.78
N VAL A 91 8.24 -3.65 -0.49
CA VAL A 91 8.68 -4.73 -1.38
C VAL A 91 10.06 -5.28 -1.01
N LYS A 92 10.96 -4.43 -0.50
CA LYS A 92 12.24 -4.89 0.06
C LYS A 92 12.05 -5.74 1.32
N LEU A 93 11.10 -5.38 2.18
CA LEU A 93 10.77 -6.19 3.35
C LEU A 93 10.08 -7.50 2.95
N ALA A 94 9.28 -7.52 1.88
CA ALA A 94 8.64 -8.74 1.39
C ALA A 94 9.67 -9.76 0.87
N LEU A 95 10.80 -9.32 0.32
CA LEU A 95 11.90 -10.25 -0.01
C LEU A 95 12.49 -10.96 1.22
N LEU A 96 12.34 -10.39 2.42
CA LEU A 96 12.85 -10.97 3.67
C LEU A 96 11.88 -11.98 4.28
N THR A 97 10.71 -12.19 3.68
CA THR A 97 9.75 -13.20 4.12
C THR A 97 9.96 -14.56 3.45
N SER A 98 10.82 -14.62 2.43
CA SER A 98 11.15 -15.81 1.67
C SER A 98 12.59 -16.28 1.97
N ASN A 99 12.83 -17.58 1.82
CA ASN A 99 14.20 -18.14 1.84
C ASN A 99 14.92 -17.97 0.50
N ASP A 100 14.19 -17.62 -0.57
CA ASP A 100 14.79 -17.24 -1.85
C ASP A 100 15.23 -15.76 -1.80
N PRO A 101 16.50 -15.45 -2.08
CA PRO A 101 17.03 -14.08 -1.93
C PRO A 101 16.54 -13.11 -3.00
N SER A 102 15.85 -13.61 -4.04
CA SER A 102 15.48 -12.86 -5.23
C SER A 102 13.98 -12.81 -5.47
N THR A 103 13.24 -13.78 -4.94
CA THR A 103 11.79 -13.89 -5.15
C THR A 103 11.02 -14.30 -3.90
N PHE A 104 9.73 -13.97 -3.89
CA PHE A 104 8.77 -14.40 -2.88
C PHE A 104 7.44 -14.74 -3.55
N THR A 105 6.56 -15.39 -2.81
CA THR A 105 5.16 -15.63 -3.16
C THR A 105 4.25 -14.68 -2.38
N LEU A 106 3.02 -14.46 -2.85
CA LEU A 106 2.04 -13.67 -2.11
C LEU A 106 1.78 -14.25 -0.70
N ASP A 107 1.82 -15.57 -0.55
CA ASP A 107 1.60 -16.24 0.75
C ASP A 107 2.74 -15.95 1.74
N ASP A 108 3.98 -15.76 1.28
CA ASP A 108 5.12 -15.47 2.16
C ASP A 108 4.94 -14.15 2.94
N ILE A 109 4.20 -13.18 2.38
CA ILE A 109 3.97 -11.86 3.02
C ILE A 109 3.28 -12.01 4.39
N LYS A 110 2.59 -13.13 4.66
CA LYS A 110 1.96 -13.40 5.96
C LYS A 110 2.93 -13.60 7.11
N LEU A 111 4.24 -13.61 6.86
CA LEU A 111 5.24 -13.73 7.92
C LEU A 111 5.06 -12.59 8.94
N HIS A 112 4.58 -12.99 10.12
CA HIS A 112 4.20 -12.07 11.18
C HIS A 112 5.39 -11.25 11.68
N ASN A 113 5.14 -9.96 11.96
CA ASN A 113 6.12 -8.97 12.40
C ASN A 113 7.18 -8.55 11.38
N THR A 114 7.05 -8.93 10.10
CA THR A 114 7.79 -8.31 9.00
C THR A 114 7.02 -7.08 8.47
N ILE A 115 6.03 -7.32 7.60
CA ILE A 115 5.04 -6.31 7.12
C ILE A 115 3.68 -6.62 7.72
N GLU A 116 3.29 -7.89 7.73
CA GLU A 116 2.08 -8.35 8.41
C GLU A 116 2.16 -8.00 9.90
N SER A 117 1.06 -7.46 10.41
CA SER A 117 0.93 -6.94 11.76
C SER A 117 -0.48 -7.10 12.30
N ASP A 118 -0.57 -7.18 13.63
CA ASP A 118 -1.83 -7.16 14.37
C ASP A 118 -2.66 -5.89 14.14
N ALA A 119 -3.90 -5.92 14.62
CA ALA A 119 -4.87 -4.83 14.51
C ALA A 119 -5.16 -4.45 13.04
N SER A 120 -5.18 -5.48 12.18
CA SER A 120 -5.53 -5.40 10.77
C SER A 120 -6.99 -4.98 10.55
N LEU A 121 -7.26 -4.38 9.39
CA LEU A 121 -8.58 -3.85 9.03
C LEU A 121 -9.57 -4.93 8.61
N SER A 122 -9.09 -6.11 8.19
CA SER A 122 -9.94 -7.18 7.64
C SER A 122 -9.43 -8.59 7.91
N ARG A 123 -8.32 -8.77 8.64
CA ARG A 123 -7.70 -10.06 8.99
C ARG A 123 -7.64 -10.18 10.51
N GLU A 124 -7.63 -11.40 11.02
CA GLU A 124 -7.40 -11.63 12.44
C GLU A 124 -5.91 -11.46 12.77
N ASP A 125 -5.61 -11.28 14.05
CA ASP A 125 -4.23 -11.21 14.54
C ASP A 125 -3.61 -12.61 14.53
N PHE A 126 -2.32 -12.69 14.18
CA PHE A 126 -1.59 -13.96 14.02
C PHE A 126 -1.70 -14.90 15.23
N ALA A 127 -1.63 -14.36 16.44
CA ALA A 127 -1.63 -15.17 17.66
C ALA A 127 -3.00 -15.82 17.98
N ILE A 128 -4.08 -15.33 17.37
CA ILE A 128 -5.45 -15.70 17.78
C ILE A 128 -6.37 -16.06 16.61
N GLY A 129 -5.88 -16.11 15.37
CA GLY A 129 -6.71 -16.43 14.21
C GLY A 129 -5.96 -16.47 12.88
N ASP A 130 -6.72 -16.30 11.81
CA ASP A 130 -6.21 -16.29 10.44
C ASP A 130 -5.73 -14.88 10.03
N ASN A 131 -4.41 -14.72 9.90
CA ASN A 131 -3.79 -13.45 9.52
C ASN A 131 -3.69 -13.23 8.00
N VAL A 132 -4.23 -14.13 7.18
CA VAL A 132 -4.13 -14.07 5.71
C VAL A 132 -5.45 -13.73 5.05
N HIS A 133 -6.52 -14.41 5.43
CA HIS A 133 -7.78 -14.37 4.69
C HIS A 133 -8.71 -13.26 5.17
N PHE A 134 -9.52 -12.73 4.25
CA PHE A 134 -10.55 -11.74 4.58
C PHE A 134 -11.54 -12.28 5.62
N ASN A 135 -11.84 -11.46 6.63
CA ASN A 135 -12.77 -11.76 7.70
C ASN A 135 -13.82 -10.64 7.81
N GLU A 136 -15.07 -10.94 7.45
CA GLU A 136 -16.17 -9.97 7.45
C GLU A 136 -16.46 -9.40 8.85
N THR A 137 -16.29 -10.20 9.91
CA THR A 137 -16.47 -9.73 11.29
C THR A 137 -15.46 -8.65 11.64
N ILE A 138 -14.18 -8.86 11.30
CA ILE A 138 -13.13 -7.85 11.50
C ILE A 138 -13.39 -6.61 10.63
N PHE A 139 -13.68 -6.82 9.34
CA PHE A 139 -13.92 -5.75 8.37
C PHE A 139 -15.15 -4.90 8.68
N SER A 140 -16.13 -5.44 9.41
CA SER A 140 -17.34 -4.73 9.81
C SER A 140 -17.07 -3.39 10.52
N THR A 141 -15.92 -3.26 11.20
CA THR A 141 -15.50 -2.00 11.83
C THR A 141 -15.27 -0.91 10.78
N LEU A 142 -14.54 -1.23 9.71
CA LEU A 142 -14.32 -0.32 8.59
C LEU A 142 -15.62 -0.13 7.78
N ALA A 143 -16.33 -1.22 7.48
CA ALA A 143 -17.57 -1.20 6.69
C ALA A 143 -18.64 -0.23 7.24
N ASN A 144 -18.75 -0.15 8.57
CA ASN A 144 -19.72 0.71 9.25
C ASN A 144 -19.16 2.08 9.66
N SER A 145 -17.91 2.38 9.34
CA SER A 145 -17.27 3.65 9.70
C SER A 145 -17.81 4.83 8.88
N ASN A 146 -17.56 6.05 9.34
CA ASN A 146 -18.05 7.30 8.74
C ASN A 146 -19.59 7.33 8.50
N PRO A 147 -20.42 7.11 9.54
CA PRO A 147 -21.86 7.07 9.37
C PRO A 147 -22.41 8.41 8.84
N GLY A 148 -23.37 8.34 7.91
CA GLY A 148 -23.94 9.53 7.26
C GLY A 148 -23.20 9.99 6.00
N PHE A 149 -22.05 9.39 5.68
CA PHE A 149 -21.32 9.62 4.44
C PHE A 149 -21.18 8.33 3.62
N ASP A 150 -21.08 8.47 2.31
CA ASP A 150 -20.88 7.41 1.32
C ASP A 150 -19.40 7.20 0.94
N PHE A 151 -18.48 7.87 1.64
CA PHE A 151 -17.03 7.71 1.49
C PHE A 151 -16.35 7.38 2.83
N TYR A 152 -15.18 6.75 2.76
CA TYR A 152 -14.18 6.76 3.83
C TYR A 152 -13.21 7.92 3.62
N ASP A 153 -12.64 8.42 4.70
CA ASP A 153 -11.65 9.49 4.72
C ASP A 153 -10.56 9.23 5.77
N THR A 154 -9.56 10.11 5.85
CA THR A 154 -8.45 9.96 6.81
C THR A 154 -8.93 9.95 8.27
N THR A 155 -10.01 10.66 8.59
CA THR A 155 -10.54 10.75 9.95
C THR A 155 -11.21 9.44 10.36
N SER A 156 -12.12 8.93 9.54
CA SER A 156 -12.77 7.64 9.75
C SER A 156 -11.77 6.48 9.74
N ALA A 157 -10.76 6.51 8.87
CA ALA A 157 -9.68 5.51 8.86
C ALA A 157 -8.89 5.51 10.18
N GLY A 158 -8.55 6.69 10.73
CA GLY A 158 -7.87 6.80 12.02
C GLY A 158 -8.73 6.26 13.17
N GLN A 159 -10.03 6.60 13.20
CA GLN A 159 -10.97 6.07 14.20
C GLN A 159 -11.12 4.55 14.12
N VAL A 160 -11.18 3.99 12.91
CA VAL A 160 -11.18 2.53 12.72
C VAL A 160 -9.91 1.91 13.27
N GLN A 161 -8.74 2.51 13.01
CA GLN A 161 -7.48 2.01 13.56
C GLN A 161 -7.44 2.06 15.09
N GLN A 162 -8.04 3.08 15.71
CA GLN A 162 -8.16 3.15 17.16
C GLN A 162 -9.00 1.98 17.71
N ILE A 163 -10.16 1.73 17.09
CA ILE A 163 -11.08 0.65 17.50
C ILE A 163 -10.43 -0.73 17.28
N ARG A 164 -9.79 -0.94 16.12
CA ARG A 164 -9.11 -2.19 15.78
C ARG A 164 -7.95 -2.48 16.75
N LEU A 165 -7.17 -1.47 17.10
CA LEU A 165 -6.08 -1.62 18.07
C LEU A 165 -6.63 -1.97 19.47
N ALA A 166 -7.64 -1.25 19.95
CA ALA A 166 -8.24 -1.52 21.26
C ALA A 166 -8.83 -2.94 21.36
N ASP A 167 -9.44 -3.43 20.28
CA ASP A 167 -9.95 -4.80 20.19
C ASP A 167 -8.82 -5.85 20.21
N SER A 168 -7.74 -5.61 19.48
CA SER A 168 -6.54 -6.47 19.54
C SER A 168 -5.91 -6.45 20.94
N GLU A 169 -5.74 -5.28 21.57
CA GLU A 169 -5.17 -5.17 22.93
C GLU A 169 -6.04 -5.89 23.98
N ALA A 170 -7.35 -5.95 23.78
CA ALA A 170 -8.27 -6.65 24.68
C ALA A 170 -8.24 -8.18 24.53
N ARG A 171 -7.91 -8.71 23.34
CA ARG A 171 -8.05 -10.14 23.00
C ARG A 171 -6.72 -10.85 22.77
N ASN A 172 -5.68 -10.14 22.35
CA ASN A 172 -4.39 -10.66 21.97
C ASN A 172 -3.31 -10.27 23.00
N PRO A 173 -2.94 -11.14 23.95
CA PRO A 173 -1.88 -10.86 24.92
C PRO A 173 -0.48 -10.77 24.29
N ASN A 174 -0.33 -11.14 23.02
CA ASN A 174 0.91 -11.12 22.25
C ASN A 174 0.98 -9.95 21.25
N ILE A 175 0.05 -8.98 21.34
CA ILE A 175 -0.04 -7.88 20.39
C ILE A 175 1.28 -7.11 20.27
N THR A 176 1.68 -6.84 19.03
CA THR A 176 2.77 -5.90 18.74
C THR A 176 2.19 -4.55 18.31
N ASN A 177 2.50 -3.49 19.07
CA ASN A 177 2.01 -2.13 18.79
C ASN A 177 3.12 -1.08 19.02
N THR A 178 3.92 -0.84 17.98
CA THR A 178 5.03 0.11 17.99
C THR A 178 4.87 1.17 16.89
N GLN A 179 5.85 2.08 16.79
CA GLN A 179 5.91 3.07 15.72
C GLN A 179 5.93 2.44 14.31
N LYS A 180 6.49 1.23 14.17
CA LYS A 180 6.49 0.46 12.91
C LYS A 180 5.05 0.08 12.53
N GLU A 181 4.31 -0.56 13.43
CA GLU A 181 2.95 -1.04 13.16
C GLU A 181 2.00 0.11 12.85
N ILE A 182 2.02 1.21 13.62
CA ILE A 182 1.15 2.36 13.32
C ILE A 182 1.49 3.01 11.97
N PHE A 183 2.78 3.07 11.60
CA PHE A 183 3.21 3.60 10.31
C PHE A 183 2.72 2.72 9.15
N PHE A 184 2.90 1.40 9.22
CA PHE A 184 2.44 0.50 8.16
C PHE A 184 0.91 0.40 8.09
N ARG A 185 0.20 0.34 9.23
CA ARG A 185 -1.27 0.33 9.27
C ARG A 185 -1.88 1.62 8.67
N SER A 186 -1.28 2.77 8.99
CA SER A 186 -1.70 4.06 8.42
C SER A 186 -1.32 4.23 6.97
N GLY A 187 -0.14 3.75 6.55
CA GLY A 187 0.27 3.71 5.15
C GLY A 187 -0.66 2.81 4.31
N ALA A 188 -1.02 1.63 4.81
CA ALA A 188 -1.99 0.76 4.15
C ALA A 188 -3.38 1.42 4.03
N SER A 189 -3.78 2.19 5.05
CA SER A 189 -5.03 2.94 5.01
C SER A 189 -5.01 4.07 3.98
N ALA A 190 -3.91 4.84 3.94
CA ALA A 190 -3.69 5.86 2.92
C ALA A 190 -3.67 5.27 1.51
N LEU A 191 -3.11 4.06 1.32
CA LEU A 191 -3.13 3.37 0.03
C LEU A 191 -4.55 3.06 -0.43
N TYR A 192 -5.42 2.44 0.39
CA TYR A 192 -6.77 2.16 -0.10
C TYR A 192 -7.56 3.45 -0.35
N LEU A 193 -7.35 4.51 0.44
CA LEU A 193 -8.01 5.80 0.23
C LEU A 193 -7.57 6.47 -1.08
N GLY A 194 -6.28 6.43 -1.40
CA GLY A 194 -5.75 6.98 -2.64
C GLY A 194 -6.05 6.14 -3.88
N VAL A 195 -5.92 4.81 -3.77
CA VAL A 195 -6.14 3.89 -4.91
C VAL A 195 -7.61 3.77 -5.26
N MET A 196 -8.51 3.68 -4.27
CA MET A 196 -9.95 3.54 -4.48
C MET A 196 -10.67 4.89 -4.48
N GLY A 197 -9.94 6.00 -4.54
CA GLY A 197 -10.49 7.33 -4.36
C GLY A 197 -9.56 8.38 -4.92
N ASP A 198 -9.30 9.40 -4.11
CA ASP A 198 -8.49 10.53 -4.49
C ASP A 198 -7.24 10.61 -3.58
N PRO A 199 -6.02 10.53 -4.14
CA PRO A 199 -4.79 10.53 -3.37
C PRO A 199 -4.43 11.89 -2.76
N GLU A 200 -5.01 13.00 -3.21
CA GLU A 200 -4.78 14.33 -2.62
C GLU A 200 -5.72 14.58 -1.44
N THR A 201 -7.00 14.21 -1.57
CA THR A 201 -8.00 14.45 -0.53
C THR A 201 -8.11 13.31 0.49
N GLY A 202 -7.65 12.11 0.12
CA GLY A 202 -7.77 10.92 0.94
C GLY A 202 -9.22 10.48 1.17
N LYS A 203 -10.11 10.75 0.20
CA LYS A 203 -11.51 10.31 0.23
C LYS A 203 -11.73 9.21 -0.80
N ALA A 204 -12.31 8.09 -0.38
CA ALA A 204 -12.65 6.98 -1.26
C ALA A 204 -14.11 6.57 -1.09
N PRO A 205 -14.88 6.40 -2.18
CA PRO A 205 -16.23 5.83 -2.12
C PRO A 205 -16.24 4.49 -1.38
N LYS A 206 -17.21 4.34 -0.46
CA LYS A 206 -17.34 3.13 0.35
C LYS A 206 -17.56 1.88 -0.49
N GLU A 207 -18.29 2.02 -1.60
CA GLU A 207 -18.55 0.93 -2.54
C GLU A 207 -17.26 0.36 -3.11
N PHE A 208 -16.33 1.22 -3.56
CA PHE A 208 -15.07 0.79 -4.16
C PHE A 208 -14.17 0.07 -3.15
N VAL A 209 -14.04 0.64 -1.95
CA VAL A 209 -13.24 0.01 -0.89
C VAL A 209 -13.87 -1.30 -0.42
N GLN A 210 -15.21 -1.40 -0.34
CA GLN A 210 -15.87 -2.65 0.02
C GLN A 210 -15.64 -3.75 -1.02
N VAL A 211 -15.72 -3.44 -2.33
CA VAL A 211 -15.39 -4.37 -3.41
C VAL A 211 -13.92 -4.81 -3.30
N LEU A 212 -12.99 -3.88 -3.13
CA LEU A 212 -11.56 -4.21 -2.99
C LEU A 212 -11.31 -5.20 -1.86
N PHE A 213 -11.87 -4.98 -0.67
CA PHE A 213 -11.59 -5.81 0.48
C PHE A 213 -12.33 -7.16 0.45
N ARG A 214 -13.59 -7.20 0.00
CA ARG A 214 -14.41 -8.42 0.01
C ARG A 214 -14.15 -9.33 -1.18
N GLU A 215 -13.83 -8.75 -2.34
CA GLU A 215 -13.71 -9.49 -3.60
C GLU A 215 -12.28 -9.48 -4.14
N GLU A 216 -11.40 -8.63 -3.58
CA GLU A 216 -10.04 -8.43 -4.09
C GLU A 216 -10.09 -8.21 -5.61
N ARG A 217 -10.98 -7.30 -6.00
CA ARG A 217 -11.33 -6.94 -7.38
C ARG A 217 -11.27 -5.42 -7.53
N LEU A 218 -10.91 -4.96 -8.73
CA LEU A 218 -11.01 -3.56 -9.10
C LEU A 218 -12.47 -3.21 -9.44
N PRO A 219 -13.06 -2.18 -8.82
CA PRO A 219 -14.50 -1.86 -8.96
C PRO A 219 -14.86 -1.17 -10.29
N ILE A 220 -14.36 -1.68 -11.42
CA ILE A 220 -14.53 -1.07 -12.75
C ILE A 220 -16.00 -0.99 -13.13
N ALA A 221 -16.78 -2.03 -12.83
CA ALA A 221 -18.22 -2.07 -13.10
C ALA A 221 -19.00 -1.06 -12.24
N GLU A 222 -18.49 -0.75 -11.05
CA GLU A 222 -19.02 0.24 -10.12
C GLU A 222 -18.58 1.68 -10.48
N GLY A 223 -17.72 1.85 -11.48
CA GLY A 223 -17.27 3.15 -11.99
C GLY A 223 -15.90 3.60 -11.48
N TRP A 224 -15.16 2.72 -10.79
CA TRP A 224 -13.76 2.98 -10.48
C TRP A 224 -12.92 3.03 -11.75
N HIS A 225 -11.96 3.94 -11.77
CA HIS A 225 -10.90 4.00 -12.75
C HIS A 225 -9.58 4.28 -12.03
N ARG A 226 -8.49 3.83 -12.63
CA ARG A 226 -7.13 4.11 -12.15
C ARG A 226 -6.94 5.62 -12.01
N SER A 227 -6.38 6.05 -10.88
CA SER A 227 -6.11 7.47 -10.60
C SER A 227 -5.30 8.13 -11.72
N GLU A 228 -5.76 9.28 -12.20
CA GLU A 228 -5.00 10.14 -13.13
C GLU A 228 -3.85 10.84 -12.40
N THR A 229 -4.03 11.14 -11.12
CA THR A 229 -3.00 11.72 -10.26
C THR A 229 -2.04 10.62 -9.76
N PRO A 230 -0.72 10.77 -9.94
CA PRO A 230 0.26 9.83 -9.39
C PRO A 230 0.15 9.73 -7.86
N ILE A 231 0.02 8.50 -7.35
CA ILE A 231 0.09 8.22 -5.92
C ILE A 231 1.57 8.13 -5.55
N ASN A 232 2.12 9.21 -4.99
CA ASN A 232 3.55 9.40 -4.76
C ASN A 232 3.86 9.54 -3.27
N SER A 233 5.14 9.57 -2.90
CA SER A 233 5.51 9.63 -1.48
C SER A 233 4.99 10.86 -0.73
N ALA A 234 4.76 11.99 -1.42
CA ALA A 234 4.31 13.22 -0.76
C ALA A 234 2.85 13.12 -0.34
N ASN A 235 1.95 12.76 -1.26
CA ASN A 235 0.53 12.63 -0.94
C ASN A 235 0.28 11.42 -0.01
N GLN A 236 0.97 10.31 -0.24
CA GLN A 236 0.92 9.13 0.61
C GLN A 236 1.35 9.43 2.06
N LEU A 237 2.46 10.13 2.26
CA LEU A 237 2.94 10.49 3.60
C LEU A 237 1.98 11.49 4.28
N SER A 238 1.43 12.45 3.53
CA SER A 238 0.45 13.40 4.05
C SER A 238 -0.80 12.69 4.58
N LEU A 239 -1.40 11.81 3.78
CA LEU A 239 -2.56 11.02 4.22
C LEU A 239 -2.22 10.13 5.41
N THR A 240 -1.06 9.47 5.39
CA THR A 240 -0.58 8.63 6.50
C THR A 240 -0.54 9.42 7.80
N GLN A 241 0.02 10.64 7.80
CA GLN A 241 0.12 11.49 8.98
C GLN A 241 -1.25 11.94 9.49
N LEU A 242 -2.19 12.28 8.60
CA LEU A 242 -3.56 12.63 8.98
C LEU A 242 -4.29 11.47 9.66
N ILE A 243 -4.09 10.24 9.17
CA ILE A 243 -4.68 9.03 9.74
C ILE A 243 -4.10 8.75 11.14
N ILE A 244 -2.77 8.85 11.31
CA ILE A 244 -2.10 8.70 12.61
C ILE A 244 -2.63 9.75 13.61
N ALA A 245 -2.77 11.00 13.18
CA ALA A 245 -3.31 12.06 14.02
C ALA A 245 -4.76 11.78 14.45
N ALA A 246 -5.57 11.22 13.56
CA ALA A 246 -6.97 10.88 13.83
C ALA A 246 -7.16 9.60 14.67
N SER A 247 -6.14 8.74 14.78
CA SER A 247 -6.24 7.47 15.51
C SER A 247 -6.00 7.58 17.01
N ASN A 248 -5.62 8.77 17.52
CA ASN A 248 -5.24 8.98 18.93
C ASN A 248 -4.24 7.91 19.44
N TRP A 249 -3.29 7.52 18.59
CA TRP A 249 -2.44 6.37 18.87
C TRP A 249 -1.53 6.59 20.08
N THR A 250 -1.39 5.55 20.89
CA THR A 250 -0.41 5.45 21.97
C THR A 250 0.37 4.15 21.83
N SER A 251 1.67 4.18 22.11
CA SER A 251 2.50 2.97 22.12
C SER A 251 2.21 2.12 23.36
N SER A 252 2.07 0.80 23.20
CA SER A 252 1.97 -0.16 24.31
C SER A 252 3.22 -1.06 24.48
N GLY A 253 4.31 -0.82 23.72
CA GLY A 253 5.55 -1.61 23.81
C GLY A 253 6.85 -0.88 23.37
N GLY A 254 8.00 -1.54 23.59
CA GLY A 254 9.34 -1.04 23.25
C GLY A 254 9.71 -1.12 21.75
N CYS A 255 10.97 -0.80 21.40
CA CYS A 255 11.44 -0.74 20.00
C CYS A 255 11.23 -2.06 19.22
N PRO A 256 10.77 -2.00 17.95
CA PRO A 256 10.48 -3.19 17.16
C PRO A 256 11.75 -3.88 16.62
N VAL A 257 11.70 -5.22 16.58
CA VAL A 257 12.56 -6.08 15.76
C VAL A 257 11.73 -6.49 14.54
N PHE A 258 12.30 -6.42 13.33
CA PHE A 258 11.71 -7.08 12.17
C PHE A 258 11.99 -8.57 12.27
N THR A 259 10.98 -9.43 12.11
CA THR A 259 11.24 -10.86 11.95
C THR A 259 11.76 -11.09 10.53
N LEU A 260 12.94 -11.70 10.41
CA LEU A 260 13.56 -12.05 9.14
C LEU A 260 13.53 -13.57 8.98
N THR A 261 12.77 -14.10 8.01
CA THR A 261 12.55 -15.54 7.78
C THR A 261 12.11 -16.36 9.03
N PRO A 262 11.52 -17.56 8.89
CA PRO A 262 11.11 -18.38 10.03
C PRO A 262 12.26 -18.76 11.00
N ASP A 263 13.51 -18.78 10.52
CA ASP A 263 14.67 -19.26 11.29
C ASP A 263 15.52 -18.15 11.92
N GLY A 264 15.17 -16.86 11.69
CA GLY A 264 15.82 -15.72 12.35
C GLY A 264 17.32 -15.55 12.08
N LEU A 265 17.90 -16.26 11.11
CA LEU A 265 19.35 -16.30 10.89
C LEU A 265 19.69 -16.10 9.42
N HIS A 266 19.89 -14.86 8.98
CA HIS A 266 20.78 -14.56 7.86
C HIS A 266 21.45 -13.19 8.04
N PHE A 267 22.72 -13.22 8.45
CA PHE A 267 23.81 -12.38 7.94
C PHE A 267 24.86 -13.33 7.34
#